data_AF-A0A850SGX5-F1
#
_entry.id   AF-A0A850SGX5-F1
#
_cell.length_a   1.000
_cell.length_b   1.000
_cell.length_c   1.000
_cell.angle_alpha   90.00
_cell.angle_beta   90.00
_cell.angle_gamma   90.00
#
_symmetry.space_group_name_H-M   'P 1'
#
loop_
_entity.id
_entity.type
_entity.pdbx_description
1 polymer ?
#
loop_
_entity_poly.entity_id
_entity_poly.type
_entity_poly.pdbx_seq_one_letter_code
_entity_poly.pdbx_strand_id
1 'polypeptide(L)'
;MFRRGIVTRSRSQWALAVVTAAAAVAIAAGLWRLHSATTGVAITQEHAGTIPVTIFAPRAAGPAPVVVIAHGFAGSQQLMQPFAVTLARNGYLALTFDFPGHGRNAALLPGGLADYAARPGALLGALDSVVALARGLPAADAHLALVGHSMASDVVVRYAQMHPEVEATVAVSLFLSREVTATSPRNLLVIDGALESAMLREEGQRIVAMVAGGNARPGVTYGSFADGSARRLALAGGVEHIGVLYSRDSLAEALAWMNQVFGRQGPGFLDARGPWLGLLYLGLVALGWPLARLLPQVAPVPLGRGYGWRRLVPVAFAPALLTPLILWQFPGAFLPILLGDYLALHFALYGLLTAAGMWLVGRRRVPAMPTARVSRQALAV
;
A
#
# COMPACT_ATOMS: atom_id res chain seq x y z
N MET A 1 -16.32 58.46 20.00
CA MET A 1 -17.40 57.48 19.71
C MET A 1 -16.93 56.57 18.58
N PHE A 2 -16.26 55.45 18.92
CA PHE A 2 -15.75 54.47 17.95
C PHE A 2 -16.90 53.59 17.45
N ARG A 3 -17.41 53.83 16.24
CA ARG A 3 -18.25 52.83 15.54
C ARG A 3 -17.33 51.94 14.71
N ARG A 4 -16.95 50.79 15.27
CA ARG A 4 -16.39 49.67 14.53
C ARG A 4 -17.43 49.23 13.49
N GLY A 5 -17.17 49.51 12.21
CA GLY A 5 -17.94 48.95 11.11
C GLY A 5 -17.76 47.44 11.10
N ILE A 6 -18.80 46.71 11.46
CA ILE A 6 -18.86 45.26 11.27
C ILE A 6 -18.90 45.04 9.74
N VAL A 7 -17.75 44.71 9.16
CA VAL A 7 -17.66 44.25 7.77
C VAL A 7 -18.40 42.93 7.69
N THR A 8 -19.62 42.96 7.16
CA THR A 8 -20.43 41.77 6.90
C THR A 8 -19.77 40.98 5.77
N ARG A 9 -18.93 40.00 6.11
CA ARG A 9 -18.39 39.04 5.14
C ARG A 9 -19.54 38.42 4.36
N SER A 10 -19.41 38.36 3.03
CA SER A 10 -20.42 37.70 2.19
C SER A 10 -20.55 36.22 2.57
N ARG A 11 -21.72 35.61 2.34
CA ARG A 11 -21.94 34.17 2.56
C ARG A 11 -20.86 33.29 1.90
N SER A 12 -20.31 33.74 0.76
CA SER A 12 -19.21 33.05 0.06
C SER A 12 -17.86 33.16 0.77
N GLN A 13 -17.53 34.31 1.37
CA GLN A 13 -16.32 34.48 2.17
C GLN A 13 -16.37 33.64 3.46
N TRP A 14 -17.55 33.55 4.08
CA TRP A 14 -17.76 32.67 5.23
C TRP A 14 -17.59 31.19 4.85
N ALA A 15 -18.22 30.74 3.76
CA ALA A 15 -18.05 29.36 3.29
C ALA A 15 -16.58 29.03 2.97
N LEU A 16 -15.86 29.95 2.34
CA LEU A 16 -14.43 29.81 2.05
C LEU A 16 -13.60 29.63 3.33
N ALA A 17 -13.84 30.49 4.33
CA ALA A 17 -13.13 30.42 5.60
C ALA A 17 -13.41 29.12 6.35
N VAL A 18 -14.67 28.67 6.37
CA VAL A 18 -15.07 27.40 6.99
C VAL A 18 -14.42 26.21 6.30
N VAL A 19 -14.46 26.13 4.97
CA VAL A 19 -13.82 25.03 4.23
C VAL A 19 -12.31 25.04 4.42
N THR A 20 -11.68 26.22 4.41
CA THR A 20 -10.23 26.35 4.67
C THR A 20 -9.86 25.84 6.05
N ALA A 21 -10.60 26.26 7.09
CA ALA A 21 -10.35 25.82 8.47
C ALA A 21 -10.58 24.31 8.63
N ALA A 22 -11.68 23.77 8.11
CA ALA A 22 -11.99 22.35 8.17
C ALA A 22 -10.93 21.50 7.43
N ALA A 23 -10.50 21.94 6.25
CA ALA A 23 -9.44 21.29 5.49
C ALA A 23 -8.10 21.31 6.24
N ALA A 24 -7.71 22.45 6.81
CA ALA A 24 -6.50 22.56 7.61
C ALA A 24 -6.52 21.65 8.85
N VAL A 25 -7.66 21.57 9.55
CA VAL A 25 -7.84 20.65 10.69
C VAL A 25 -7.77 19.19 10.25
N ALA A 26 -8.40 18.82 9.13
CA ALA A 26 -8.34 17.47 8.59
C ALA A 26 -6.91 17.07 8.22
N ILE A 27 -6.15 17.96 7.55
CA ILE A 27 -4.74 17.75 7.21
C ILE A 27 -3.91 17.59 8.49
N ALA A 28 -4.05 18.51 9.45
CA ALA A 28 -3.30 18.47 10.70
C ALA A 28 -3.59 17.20 11.52
N ALA A 29 -4.87 16.83 11.65
CA ALA A 29 -5.28 15.61 12.34
C ALA A 29 -4.80 14.34 11.63
N GLY A 30 -4.91 14.29 10.30
CA GLY A 30 -4.40 13.18 9.48
C GLY A 30 -2.89 13.01 9.67
N LEU A 31 -2.12 14.08 9.49
CA LEU A 31 -0.66 14.06 9.69
C LEU A 31 -0.28 13.69 11.13
N TRP A 32 -0.94 14.28 12.13
CA TRP A 32 -0.66 13.97 13.53
C TRP A 32 -0.89 12.51 13.85
N ARG A 33 -2.00 11.92 13.38
CA ARG A 33 -2.31 10.51 13.60
C ARG A 33 -1.33 9.58 12.88
N LEU A 34 -0.98 9.89 11.64
CA LEU A 34 0.03 9.14 10.88
C LEU A 34 1.40 9.18 11.55
N HIS A 35 1.83 10.33 12.06
CA HIS A 35 3.08 10.46 12.79
C HIS A 35 3.02 9.75 14.15
N SER A 36 1.89 9.84 14.87
CA SER A 36 1.73 9.18 16.17
C SER A 36 1.76 7.65 16.09
N ALA A 37 1.50 7.08 14.90
CA ALA A 37 1.57 5.64 14.68
C ALA A 37 2.98 5.09 14.87
N THR A 38 4.02 5.89 14.63
CA THR A 38 5.43 5.49 14.80
C THR A 38 6.03 5.90 16.14
N THR A 39 5.23 6.49 17.05
CA THR A 39 5.70 6.82 18.41
C THR A 39 6.21 5.57 19.12
N GLY A 40 7.45 5.64 19.61
CA GLY A 40 8.11 4.51 20.26
C GLY A 40 8.87 3.57 19.32
N VAL A 41 9.00 3.94 18.04
CA VAL A 41 9.82 3.24 17.05
C VAL A 41 10.92 4.17 16.56
N ALA A 42 12.17 3.71 16.61
CA ALA A 42 13.28 4.38 15.94
C ALA A 42 13.34 3.88 14.49
N ILE A 43 13.25 4.80 13.53
CA ILE A 43 13.24 4.48 12.10
C ILE A 43 14.52 5.01 11.48
N THR A 44 15.40 4.12 11.01
CA THR A 44 16.65 4.49 10.33
C THR A 44 16.68 3.91 8.92
N GLN A 45 17.45 4.55 8.04
CA GLN A 45 17.70 4.08 6.69
C GLN A 45 19.13 3.56 6.62
N GLU A 46 19.31 2.36 6.09
CA GLU A 46 20.59 1.68 5.92
C GLU A 46 20.67 1.06 4.53
N HIS A 47 21.82 0.48 4.19
CA HIS A 47 21.98 -0.29 2.97
C HIS A 47 22.63 -1.65 3.26
N ALA A 48 22.07 -2.72 2.68
CA ALA A 48 22.75 -4.00 2.57
C ALA A 48 23.46 -4.06 1.20
N GLY A 49 24.73 -3.61 1.16
CA GLY A 49 25.40 -3.35 -0.12
C GLY A 49 24.71 -2.20 -0.87
N THR A 50 24.11 -2.49 -2.02
CA THR A 50 23.32 -1.51 -2.79
C THR A 50 21.83 -1.54 -2.49
N ILE A 51 21.37 -2.44 -1.63
CA ILE A 51 19.94 -2.66 -1.34
C ILE A 51 19.49 -1.63 -0.29
N PRO A 52 18.52 -0.74 -0.58
CA PRO A 52 17.99 0.19 0.41
C PRO A 52 17.16 -0.57 1.46
N VAL A 53 17.44 -0.31 2.74
CA VAL A 53 16.77 -0.95 3.88
C VAL A 53 16.25 0.13 4.84
N THR A 54 15.02 -0.02 5.33
CA THR A 54 14.52 0.72 6.48
C THR A 54 14.45 -0.20 7.69
N ILE A 55 15.06 0.22 8.80
CA ILE A 55 15.01 -0.48 10.08
C ILE A 55 14.00 0.21 10.98
N PHE A 56 13.09 -0.56 11.56
CA PHE A 56 12.09 -0.15 12.54
C PHE A 56 12.43 -0.82 13.87
N ALA A 57 13.20 -0.14 14.70
CA ALA A 57 13.64 -0.65 15.99
C ALA A 57 12.66 -0.23 17.11
N PRO A 58 12.25 -1.15 18.00
CA PRO A 58 11.50 -0.79 19.18
C PRO A 58 12.39 0.05 20.11
N ARG A 59 11.82 1.09 20.74
CA ARG A 59 12.59 1.94 21.68
C ARG A 59 12.87 1.26 23.04
N ALA A 60 12.34 0.06 23.27
CA ALA A 60 12.55 -0.69 24.51
C ALA A 60 14.03 -1.09 24.66
N ALA A 61 14.47 -1.28 25.90
CA ALA A 61 15.85 -1.65 26.19
C ALA A 61 16.11 -3.15 25.92
N GLY A 62 16.95 -3.45 24.93
CA GLY A 62 17.51 -4.77 24.69
C GLY A 62 17.38 -5.27 23.24
N PRO A 63 18.16 -6.29 22.86
CA PRO A 63 17.97 -7.01 21.60
C PRO A 63 16.54 -7.55 21.43
N ALA A 64 16.05 -7.55 20.21
CA ALA A 64 14.69 -7.96 19.87
C ALA A 64 14.65 -8.95 18.70
N PRO A 65 13.59 -9.80 18.60
CA PRO A 65 13.44 -10.74 17.50
C PRO A 65 13.37 -10.02 16.16
N VAL A 66 14.16 -10.51 15.21
CA VAL A 66 14.29 -9.93 13.88
C VAL A 66 13.13 -10.39 13.00
N VAL A 67 12.50 -9.44 12.30
CA VAL A 67 11.54 -9.73 11.24
C VAL A 67 11.95 -9.02 9.96
N VAL A 68 12.34 -9.78 8.94
CA VAL A 68 12.62 -9.23 7.60
C VAL A 68 11.36 -9.29 6.75
N ILE A 69 10.95 -8.16 6.19
CA ILE A 69 9.66 -7.95 5.56
C ILE A 69 9.87 -7.54 4.10
N ALA A 70 9.40 -8.38 3.18
CA ALA A 70 9.62 -8.30 1.75
C ALA A 70 8.33 -7.95 0.98
N HIS A 71 8.43 -7.01 0.03
CA HIS A 71 7.29 -6.52 -0.76
C HIS A 71 7.07 -7.34 -2.05
N GLY A 72 5.84 -7.33 -2.57
CA GLY A 72 5.51 -7.99 -3.84
C GLY A 72 6.04 -7.31 -5.11
N PHE A 73 5.78 -7.91 -6.26
CA PHE A 73 6.20 -7.40 -7.56
C PHE A 73 5.62 -6.00 -7.85
N ALA A 74 6.39 -5.13 -8.51
CA ALA A 74 6.09 -3.71 -8.73
C ALA A 74 5.81 -2.91 -7.44
N GLY A 75 6.13 -3.49 -6.28
CA GLY A 75 5.97 -2.87 -4.98
C GLY A 75 7.20 -2.09 -4.52
N SER A 76 7.17 -1.70 -3.25
CA SER A 76 8.27 -1.07 -2.53
C SER A 76 8.10 -1.31 -1.04
N GLN A 77 9.18 -1.11 -0.28
CA GLN A 77 9.20 -1.22 1.18
C GLN A 77 8.13 -0.38 1.89
N GLN A 78 7.68 0.72 1.29
CA GLN A 78 6.64 1.60 1.82
C GLN A 78 5.29 0.89 1.95
N LEU A 79 4.97 -0.03 1.03
CA LEU A 79 3.74 -0.82 1.08
C LEU A 79 3.71 -1.75 2.31
N MET A 80 4.88 -2.16 2.79
CA MET A 80 5.04 -3.10 3.90
C MET A 80 5.13 -2.42 5.27
N GLN A 81 5.15 -1.09 5.32
CA GLN A 81 5.22 -0.33 6.57
C GLN A 81 4.12 -0.64 7.60
N PRO A 82 2.86 -0.94 7.23
CA PRO A 82 1.86 -1.33 8.21
C PRO A 82 2.31 -2.53 9.06
N PHE A 83 2.92 -3.55 8.44
CA PHE A 83 3.50 -4.69 9.15
C PHE A 83 4.71 -4.26 9.99
N ALA A 84 5.64 -3.50 9.41
CA ALA A 84 6.86 -3.10 10.09
C ALA A 84 6.59 -2.26 11.35
N VAL A 85 5.70 -1.27 11.25
CA VAL A 85 5.30 -0.42 12.39
C VAL A 85 4.50 -1.23 13.41
N THR A 86 3.60 -2.10 12.97
CA THR A 86 2.86 -3.00 13.86
C THR A 86 3.82 -3.86 14.68
N LEU A 87 4.74 -4.57 14.03
CA LEU A 87 5.69 -5.45 14.72
C LEU A 87 6.67 -4.65 15.60
N ALA A 88 7.23 -3.54 15.09
CA ALA A 88 8.14 -2.71 15.88
C ALA A 88 7.50 -2.13 17.15
N ARG A 89 6.24 -1.69 17.07
CA ARG A 89 5.52 -1.24 18.27
C ARG A 89 5.17 -2.35 19.25
N ASN A 90 5.29 -3.60 18.83
CA ASN A 90 5.11 -4.77 19.67
C ASN A 90 6.44 -5.45 20.06
N GLY A 91 7.57 -4.76 19.90
CA GLY A 91 8.86 -5.21 20.44
C GLY A 91 9.62 -6.16 19.53
N TYR A 92 9.42 -6.07 18.21
CA TYR A 92 10.19 -6.77 17.18
C TYR A 92 11.14 -5.79 16.47
N LEU A 93 12.33 -6.23 16.08
CA LEU A 93 13.18 -5.47 15.16
C LEU A 93 12.74 -5.77 13.72
N ALA A 94 11.99 -4.86 13.11
CA ALA A 94 11.46 -5.07 11.76
C ALA A 94 12.33 -4.37 10.71
N LEU A 95 12.63 -5.06 9.61
CA LEU A 95 13.36 -4.49 8.48
C LEU A 95 12.52 -4.63 7.21
N THR A 96 12.37 -3.54 6.46
CA THR A 96 11.81 -3.57 5.11
C THR A 96 12.89 -3.17 4.11
N PHE A 97 12.83 -3.69 2.89
CA PHE A 97 13.84 -3.39 1.87
C PHE A 97 13.21 -3.39 0.48
N ASP A 98 13.92 -2.80 -0.48
CA ASP A 98 13.51 -2.80 -1.88
C ASP A 98 14.29 -3.85 -2.68
N PHE A 99 13.59 -4.81 -3.28
CA PHE A 99 14.20 -5.79 -4.18
C PHE A 99 14.86 -5.10 -5.40
N PRO A 100 15.85 -5.73 -6.06
CA PRO A 100 16.36 -5.25 -7.34
C PRO A 100 15.22 -4.95 -8.33
N GLY A 101 15.30 -3.82 -9.01
CA GLY A 101 14.32 -3.34 -9.99
C GLY A 101 13.05 -2.75 -9.37
N HIS A 102 13.00 -2.56 -8.05
CA HIS A 102 11.81 -2.11 -7.33
C HIS A 102 12.11 -0.96 -6.38
N GLY A 103 11.07 -0.20 -6.03
CA GLY A 103 11.16 0.92 -5.07
C GLY A 103 12.33 1.85 -5.35
N ARG A 104 13.24 1.98 -4.37
CA ARG A 104 14.45 2.81 -4.47
C ARG A 104 15.70 2.05 -4.91
N ASN A 105 15.60 0.74 -5.16
CA ASN A 105 16.73 -0.06 -5.57
C ASN A 105 16.95 0.09 -7.08
N ALA A 106 18.03 0.80 -7.45
CA ALA A 106 18.35 1.11 -8.84
C ALA A 106 18.97 -0.09 -9.60
N ALA A 107 19.32 -1.19 -8.93
CA ALA A 107 19.82 -2.38 -9.61
C ALA A 107 18.74 -2.97 -10.53
N LEU A 108 19.14 -3.51 -11.68
CA LEU A 108 18.20 -4.21 -12.56
C LEU A 108 17.84 -5.56 -11.95
N LEU A 109 16.58 -5.97 -12.07
CA LEU A 109 16.18 -7.35 -11.78
C LEU A 109 16.67 -8.24 -12.94
N PRO A 110 17.60 -9.18 -12.72
CA PRO A 110 18.10 -10.06 -13.77
C PRO A 110 16.98 -10.89 -14.39
N GLY A 111 17.03 -11.07 -15.70
CA GLY A 111 16.06 -11.85 -16.46
C GLY A 111 14.81 -11.10 -16.94
N GLY A 112 14.59 -9.85 -16.51
CA GLY A 112 13.46 -9.04 -16.97
C GLY A 112 12.10 -9.74 -16.79
N LEU A 113 11.20 -9.62 -17.78
CA LEU A 113 9.88 -10.28 -17.75
C LEU A 113 9.89 -11.69 -18.35
N ALA A 114 10.95 -12.06 -19.06
CA ALA A 114 11.00 -13.24 -19.92
C ALA A 114 11.77 -14.40 -19.29
N ASP A 115 12.85 -14.13 -18.56
CA ASP A 115 13.64 -15.19 -17.92
C ASP A 115 13.19 -15.35 -16.47
N TYR A 116 12.30 -16.33 -16.29
CA TYR A 116 11.76 -16.72 -14.99
C TYR A 116 12.76 -17.52 -14.15
N ALA A 117 13.85 -18.04 -14.73
CA ALA A 117 14.82 -18.87 -14.01
C ALA A 117 15.85 -18.02 -13.25
N ALA A 118 16.28 -16.88 -13.82
CA ALA A 118 17.25 -16.01 -13.16
C ALA A 118 16.67 -15.15 -12.01
N ARG A 119 15.37 -14.83 -12.08
CA ARG A 119 14.69 -13.94 -11.11
C ARG A 119 14.68 -14.46 -9.66
N PRO A 120 14.28 -15.73 -9.39
CA PRO A 120 14.26 -16.25 -8.03
C PRO A 120 15.61 -16.16 -7.32
N GLY A 121 16.71 -16.47 -8.01
CA GLY A 121 18.06 -16.40 -7.45
C GLY A 121 18.45 -14.98 -7.03
N ALA A 122 18.14 -13.98 -7.85
CA ALA A 122 18.43 -12.58 -7.52
C ALA A 122 17.60 -12.07 -6.32
N LEU A 123 16.32 -12.46 -6.22
CA LEU A 123 15.46 -12.10 -5.09
C LEU A 123 15.91 -12.79 -3.81
N LEU A 124 16.27 -14.08 -3.88
CA LEU A 124 16.81 -14.84 -2.74
C LEU A 124 18.14 -14.24 -2.25
N GLY A 125 19.07 -13.91 -3.15
CA GLY A 125 20.34 -13.28 -2.78
C GLY A 125 20.16 -11.88 -2.17
N ALA A 126 19.15 -11.12 -2.63
CA ALA A 126 18.81 -9.84 -2.01
C ALA A 126 18.24 -10.02 -0.60
N LEU A 127 17.34 -10.98 -0.40
CA LEU A 127 16.83 -11.33 0.92
C LEU A 127 17.95 -11.79 1.86
N ASP A 128 18.86 -12.64 1.37
CA ASP A 128 20.01 -13.12 2.14
C ASP A 128 20.90 -11.98 2.65
N SER A 129 21.22 -11.02 1.77
CA SER A 129 22.01 -9.84 2.13
C SER A 129 21.35 -9.01 3.23
N VAL A 130 20.02 -8.89 3.20
CA VAL A 130 19.25 -8.14 4.20
C VAL A 130 19.13 -8.91 5.52
N VAL A 131 18.97 -10.24 5.46
CA VAL A 131 19.00 -11.11 6.65
C VAL A 131 20.38 -11.04 7.33
N ALA A 132 21.47 -11.09 6.55
CA ALA A 132 22.83 -10.94 7.05
C ALA A 132 23.06 -9.59 7.74
N LEU A 133 22.60 -8.49 7.11
CA LEU A 133 22.61 -7.16 7.74
C LEU A 133 21.81 -7.18 9.05
N ALA A 134 20.59 -7.72 9.02
CA ALA A 134 19.69 -7.71 10.16
C ALA A 134 20.28 -8.43 11.38
N ARG A 135 20.88 -9.60 11.18
CA ARG A 135 21.53 -10.38 12.25
C ARG A 135 22.80 -9.74 12.79
N GLY A 136 23.43 -8.86 12.02
CA GLY A 136 24.60 -8.08 12.45
C GLY A 136 24.26 -6.85 13.28
N LEU A 137 22.98 -6.47 13.40
CA LEU A 137 22.58 -5.28 14.15
C LEU A 137 22.72 -5.51 15.67
N PRO A 138 23.25 -4.55 16.45
CA PRO A 138 23.29 -4.66 17.92
C PRO A 138 21.92 -4.80 18.58
N ALA A 139 20.86 -4.36 17.89
CA ALA A 139 19.48 -4.46 18.35
C ALA A 139 18.82 -5.81 18.02
N ALA A 140 19.48 -6.70 17.29
CA ALA A 140 18.96 -8.01 16.92
C ALA A 140 19.28 -9.05 18.01
N ASP A 141 18.29 -9.87 18.37
CA ASP A 141 18.53 -11.11 19.11
C ASP A 141 18.73 -12.31 18.15
N ALA A 142 18.71 -13.53 18.69
CA ALA A 142 18.93 -14.75 17.92
C ALA A 142 17.74 -15.18 17.04
N HIS A 143 16.55 -14.65 17.31
CA HIS A 143 15.30 -15.07 16.67
C HIS A 143 15.10 -14.38 15.32
N LEU A 144 14.69 -15.16 14.32
CA LEU A 144 14.46 -14.68 12.95
C LEU A 144 13.11 -15.14 12.41
N ALA A 145 12.35 -14.20 11.89
CA ALA A 145 11.13 -14.44 11.12
C ALA A 145 11.12 -13.68 9.80
N LEU A 146 10.32 -14.18 8.86
CA LEU A 146 10.14 -13.57 7.55
C LEU A 146 8.67 -13.28 7.28
N VAL A 147 8.42 -12.15 6.61
CA VAL A 147 7.10 -11.78 6.09
C VAL A 147 7.25 -11.44 4.62
N GLY A 148 6.45 -12.04 3.74
CA GLY A 148 6.50 -11.79 2.30
C GLY A 148 5.12 -11.61 1.70
N HIS A 149 4.95 -10.62 0.82
CA HIS A 149 3.70 -10.38 0.08
C HIS A 149 3.79 -10.81 -1.38
N SER A 150 2.78 -11.51 -1.89
CA SER A 150 2.61 -11.84 -3.31
C SER A 150 3.86 -12.51 -3.90
N MET A 151 4.59 -11.91 -4.84
CA MET A 151 5.88 -12.43 -5.31
C MET A 151 6.84 -12.80 -4.15
N ALA A 152 6.92 -11.97 -3.13
CA ALA A 152 7.83 -12.18 -2.01
C ALA A 152 7.39 -13.28 -1.05
N SER A 153 6.11 -13.68 -1.06
CA SER A 153 5.67 -14.81 -0.24
C SER A 153 6.38 -16.10 -0.66
N ASP A 154 6.61 -16.28 -1.97
CA ASP A 154 7.37 -17.42 -2.49
C ASP A 154 8.85 -17.32 -2.13
N VAL A 155 9.43 -16.12 -2.23
CA VAL A 155 10.83 -15.87 -1.87
C VAL A 155 11.09 -16.20 -0.41
N VAL A 156 10.26 -15.71 0.52
CA VAL A 156 10.46 -15.97 1.96
C VAL A 156 10.20 -17.43 2.33
N VAL A 157 9.26 -18.09 1.66
CA VAL A 157 9.02 -19.54 1.83
C VAL A 157 10.27 -20.31 1.41
N ARG A 158 10.75 -20.12 0.17
CA ARG A 158 11.96 -20.80 -0.34
C ARG A 158 13.18 -20.52 0.53
N TYR A 159 13.37 -19.28 0.96
CA TYR A 159 14.47 -18.92 1.86
C TYR A 159 14.36 -19.68 3.18
N ALA A 160 13.20 -19.65 3.84
CA ALA A 160 13.01 -20.36 5.11
C ALA A 160 13.15 -21.90 4.98
N GLN A 161 12.94 -22.47 3.79
CA GLN A 161 13.21 -23.89 3.54
C GLN A 161 14.70 -24.22 3.45
N MET A 162 15.52 -23.27 2.96
CA MET A 162 16.98 -23.39 2.88
C MET A 162 17.70 -23.00 4.19
N HIS A 163 17.01 -22.26 5.05
CA HIS A 163 17.55 -21.65 6.27
C HIS A 163 16.76 -22.09 7.51
N PRO A 164 17.12 -23.24 8.13
CA PRO A 164 16.41 -23.80 9.29
C PRO A 164 16.38 -22.90 10.53
N GLU A 165 17.23 -21.88 10.59
CA GLU A 165 17.24 -20.84 11.61
C GLU A 165 16.05 -19.87 11.54
N VAL A 166 15.30 -19.85 10.42
CA VAL A 166 14.06 -19.08 10.33
C VAL A 166 12.96 -19.81 11.10
N GLU A 167 12.50 -19.21 12.19
CA GLU A 167 11.57 -19.85 13.13
C GLU A 167 10.10 -19.61 12.78
N ALA A 168 9.79 -18.50 12.08
CA ALA A 168 8.44 -18.16 11.65
C ALA A 168 8.41 -17.59 10.23
N THR A 169 7.42 -18.02 9.44
CA THR A 169 7.18 -17.51 8.08
C THR A 169 5.74 -17.04 7.94
N VAL A 170 5.54 -15.82 7.47
CA VAL A 170 4.21 -15.26 7.14
C VAL A 170 4.16 -14.93 5.65
N ALA A 171 3.30 -15.66 4.93
CA ALA A 171 3.03 -15.45 3.52
C ALA A 171 1.70 -14.70 3.36
N VAL A 172 1.74 -13.48 2.84
CA VAL A 172 0.55 -12.66 2.60
C VAL A 172 0.20 -12.71 1.11
N SER A 173 -1.00 -13.18 0.77
CA SER A 173 -1.46 -13.44 -0.60
C SER A 173 -0.52 -14.38 -1.34
N LEU A 174 -0.42 -15.63 -0.84
CA LEU A 174 0.63 -16.58 -1.24
C LEU A 174 0.57 -16.92 -2.72
N PHE A 175 1.58 -16.50 -3.48
CA PHE A 175 1.66 -16.77 -4.92
C PHE A 175 2.62 -17.92 -5.23
N LEU A 176 2.08 -19.06 -5.69
CA LEU A 176 2.82 -20.13 -6.40
C LEU A 176 3.95 -20.87 -5.63
N SER A 177 3.85 -21.11 -4.33
CA SER A 177 4.84 -21.97 -3.62
C SER A 177 4.48 -23.45 -3.64
N ARG A 178 4.73 -24.11 -4.79
CA ARG A 178 4.51 -25.57 -4.94
C ARG A 178 5.42 -26.45 -4.08
N GLU A 179 6.43 -25.86 -3.45
CA GLU A 179 7.48 -26.57 -2.73
C GLU A 179 7.22 -26.68 -1.22
N VAL A 180 6.13 -26.08 -0.70
CA VAL A 180 5.76 -26.19 0.73
C VAL A 180 5.44 -27.64 1.09
N THR A 181 5.97 -28.10 2.22
CA THR A 181 5.67 -29.41 2.81
C THR A 181 4.95 -29.26 4.15
N ALA A 182 4.45 -30.38 4.69
CA ALA A 182 3.80 -30.42 6.00
C ALA A 182 4.67 -29.86 7.14
N THR A 183 6.00 -29.88 7.00
CA THR A 183 6.95 -29.48 8.05
C THR A 183 7.91 -28.36 7.63
N SER A 184 7.95 -27.97 6.35
CA SER A 184 8.85 -26.93 5.84
C SER A 184 8.13 -25.93 4.93
N PRO A 185 8.28 -24.60 5.14
CA PRO A 185 9.14 -23.94 6.13
C PRO A 185 8.60 -24.03 7.56
N ARG A 186 9.41 -23.67 8.56
CA ARG A 186 8.95 -23.68 9.96
C ARG A 186 7.84 -22.64 10.18
N ASN A 187 6.81 -23.06 10.93
CA ASN A 187 5.69 -22.23 11.39
C ASN A 187 5.19 -21.26 10.31
N LEU A 188 4.46 -21.80 9.32
CA LEU A 188 3.94 -21.05 8.19
C LEU A 188 2.49 -20.58 8.42
N LEU A 189 2.31 -19.26 8.44
CA LEU A 189 1.01 -18.61 8.32
C LEU A 189 0.80 -18.13 6.89
N VAL A 190 -0.34 -18.49 6.30
CA VAL A 190 -0.84 -17.91 5.05
C VAL A 190 -1.96 -16.92 5.39
N ILE A 191 -1.89 -15.70 4.87
CA ILE A 191 -2.92 -14.66 5.04
C ILE A 191 -3.41 -14.24 3.65
N ASP A 192 -4.66 -14.54 3.32
CA ASP A 192 -5.26 -14.11 2.06
C ASP A 192 -6.39 -13.10 2.30
N GLY A 193 -6.59 -12.17 1.37
CA GLY A 193 -7.79 -11.34 1.33
C GLY A 193 -9.02 -12.16 0.95
N ALA A 194 -10.13 -11.94 1.64
CA ALA A 194 -11.38 -12.66 1.37
C ALA A 194 -11.95 -12.39 -0.05
N LEU A 195 -11.54 -11.27 -0.67
CA LEU A 195 -11.93 -10.89 -2.04
C LEU A 195 -10.89 -11.31 -3.10
N GLU A 196 -9.87 -12.08 -2.73
CA GLU A 196 -8.89 -12.60 -3.66
C GLU A 196 -9.42 -13.76 -4.52
N SER A 197 -8.70 -14.05 -5.59
CA SER A 197 -9.03 -15.14 -6.52
C SER A 197 -9.13 -16.48 -5.78
N ALA A 198 -9.98 -17.37 -6.31
CA ALA A 198 -10.14 -18.71 -5.75
C ALA A 198 -8.81 -19.47 -5.69
N MET A 199 -7.97 -19.31 -6.72
CA MET A 199 -6.64 -19.93 -6.79
C MET A 199 -5.77 -19.66 -5.56
N LEU A 200 -5.71 -18.41 -5.07
CA LEU A 200 -4.88 -18.06 -3.91
C LEU A 200 -5.45 -18.70 -2.63
N ARG A 201 -6.76 -18.55 -2.42
CA ARG A 201 -7.44 -19.10 -1.25
C ARG A 201 -7.37 -20.63 -1.20
N GLU A 202 -7.49 -21.29 -2.34
CA GLU A 202 -7.36 -22.75 -2.47
C GLU A 202 -5.93 -23.23 -2.19
N GLU A 203 -4.91 -22.46 -2.58
CA GLU A 203 -3.52 -22.78 -2.28
C GLU A 203 -3.22 -22.67 -0.78
N GLY A 204 -3.70 -21.62 -0.12
CA GLY A 204 -3.63 -21.52 1.34
C GLY A 204 -4.34 -22.68 2.05
N GLN A 205 -5.51 -23.09 1.55
CA GLN A 205 -6.24 -24.25 2.08
C GLN A 205 -5.47 -25.56 1.88
N ARG A 206 -4.88 -25.76 0.70
CA ARG A 206 -4.05 -26.93 0.38
C ARG A 206 -2.91 -27.06 1.38
N ILE A 207 -2.25 -25.95 1.72
CA ILE A 207 -1.11 -25.94 2.65
C ILE A 207 -1.49 -26.38 4.05
N VAL A 208 -2.60 -25.85 4.57
CA VAL A 208 -3.07 -26.21 5.91
C VAL A 208 -3.60 -27.65 5.93
N ALA A 209 -4.25 -28.09 4.84
CA ALA A 209 -4.78 -29.44 4.71
C ALA A 209 -3.69 -30.53 4.79
N MET A 210 -2.44 -30.22 4.42
CA MET A 210 -1.30 -31.14 4.57
C MET A 210 -1.07 -31.60 6.02
N VAL A 211 -1.42 -30.76 7.01
CA VAL A 211 -1.24 -31.05 8.44
C VAL A 211 -2.56 -31.37 9.13
N ALA A 212 -3.68 -30.83 8.65
CA ALA A 212 -4.99 -31.00 9.27
C ALA A 212 -5.59 -32.42 9.13
N GLY A 213 -5.10 -33.24 8.19
CA GLY A 213 -5.69 -34.55 7.89
C GLY A 213 -7.05 -34.46 7.17
N GLY A 214 -7.34 -33.33 6.51
CA GLY A 214 -8.60 -33.04 5.82
C GLY A 214 -9.48 -31.99 6.52
N ASN A 215 -10.36 -31.31 5.75
CA ASN A 215 -11.29 -30.27 6.25
C ASN A 215 -10.64 -29.11 7.03
N ALA A 216 -9.50 -28.59 6.55
CA ALA A 216 -8.85 -27.42 7.12
C ALA A 216 -9.78 -26.20 7.12
N ARG A 217 -9.92 -25.54 8.27
CA ARG A 217 -10.73 -24.32 8.43
C ARG A 217 -9.85 -23.09 8.55
N PRO A 218 -10.19 -21.98 7.86
CA PRO A 218 -9.54 -20.71 8.10
C PRO A 218 -9.61 -20.29 9.58
N GLY A 219 -8.56 -19.64 10.08
CA GLY A 219 -8.42 -19.16 11.46
C GLY A 219 -7.99 -20.22 12.48
N VAL A 220 -7.89 -21.49 12.08
CA VAL A 220 -7.46 -22.59 12.97
C VAL A 220 -5.97 -22.90 12.73
N THR A 221 -5.18 -23.01 13.80
CA THR A 221 -3.82 -23.54 13.73
C THR A 221 -3.87 -25.06 13.80
N TYR A 222 -3.19 -25.71 12.86
CA TYR A 222 -2.91 -27.15 12.86
C TYR A 222 -1.41 -27.37 13.05
N GLY A 223 -1.01 -28.56 13.48
CA GLY A 223 0.39 -28.88 13.80
C GLY A 223 0.84 -28.31 15.14
N SER A 224 2.15 -28.20 15.33
CA SER A 224 2.77 -27.73 16.57
C SER A 224 3.81 -26.65 16.31
N PHE A 225 3.82 -25.60 17.15
CA PHE A 225 4.85 -24.57 17.07
C PHE A 225 6.23 -25.10 17.50
N ALA A 226 6.25 -26.05 18.43
CA ALA A 226 7.47 -26.57 19.04
C ALA A 226 8.33 -27.38 18.05
N ASP A 227 7.70 -28.10 17.13
CA ASP A 227 8.40 -28.87 16.09
C ASP A 227 8.46 -28.14 14.73
N GLY A 228 7.91 -26.92 14.65
CA GLY A 228 7.89 -26.09 13.44
C GLY A 228 6.80 -26.47 12.42
N SER A 229 5.97 -27.48 12.70
CA SER A 229 4.91 -27.94 11.79
C SER A 229 3.66 -27.07 11.80
N ALA A 230 3.58 -26.03 12.65
CA ALA A 230 2.39 -25.20 12.75
C ALA A 230 1.99 -24.59 11.40
N ARG A 231 0.71 -24.71 11.02
CA ARG A 231 0.12 -24.13 9.81
C ARG A 231 -1.20 -23.45 10.12
N ARG A 232 -1.44 -22.28 9.52
CA ARG A 232 -2.73 -21.60 9.57
C ARG A 232 -2.97 -20.87 8.25
N LEU A 233 -4.23 -20.86 7.81
CA LEU A 233 -4.74 -19.95 6.80
C LEU A 233 -5.62 -18.93 7.51
N ALA A 234 -5.33 -17.65 7.38
CA ALA A 234 -6.19 -16.56 7.82
C ALA A 234 -6.82 -15.88 6.60
N LEU A 235 -8.10 -15.51 6.71
CA LEU A 235 -8.80 -14.73 5.69
C LEU A 235 -9.10 -13.34 6.22
N ALA A 236 -8.51 -12.32 5.60
CA ALA A 236 -8.74 -10.93 5.92
C ALA A 236 -10.04 -10.43 5.27
N GLY A 237 -10.98 -9.93 6.08
CA GLY A 237 -12.31 -9.56 5.62
C GLY A 237 -12.33 -8.33 4.71
N GLY A 238 -13.12 -8.39 3.63
CA GLY A 238 -13.46 -7.22 2.81
C GLY A 238 -12.30 -6.59 2.02
N VAL A 239 -11.18 -7.29 1.88
CA VAL A 239 -9.99 -6.78 1.18
C VAL A 239 -9.55 -7.70 0.05
N GLU A 240 -8.98 -7.08 -0.98
CA GLU A 240 -8.34 -7.73 -2.12
C GLU A 240 -6.81 -7.79 -1.94
N HIS A 241 -6.10 -8.20 -3.00
CA HIS A 241 -4.68 -8.51 -3.06
C HIS A 241 -3.73 -7.42 -2.53
N ILE A 242 -4.08 -6.14 -2.66
CA ILE A 242 -3.29 -5.02 -2.11
C ILE A 242 -3.84 -4.56 -0.76
N GLY A 243 -5.18 -4.50 -0.63
CA GLY A 243 -5.87 -4.12 0.60
C GLY A 243 -5.50 -4.98 1.81
N VAL A 244 -5.13 -6.25 1.60
CA VAL A 244 -4.63 -7.17 2.63
C VAL A 244 -3.46 -6.58 3.43
N LEU A 245 -2.60 -5.77 2.82
CA LEU A 245 -1.44 -5.17 3.48
C LEU A 245 -1.80 -4.14 4.55
N TYR A 246 -3.00 -3.57 4.45
CA TYR A 246 -3.50 -2.53 5.33
C TYR A 246 -4.64 -3.03 6.23
N SER A 247 -5.04 -4.29 6.07
CA SER A 247 -6.14 -4.88 6.82
C SER A 247 -5.75 -5.08 8.28
N ARG A 248 -6.66 -4.68 9.17
CA ARG A 248 -6.51 -4.96 10.61
C ARG A 248 -6.37 -6.46 10.88
N ASP A 249 -7.10 -7.30 10.15
CA ASP A 249 -7.09 -8.75 10.32
C ASP A 249 -5.71 -9.32 10.02
N SER A 250 -5.11 -8.91 8.89
CA SER A 250 -3.78 -9.36 8.49
C SER A 250 -2.69 -8.94 9.49
N LEU A 251 -2.75 -7.70 9.97
CA LEU A 251 -1.82 -7.21 10.98
C LEU A 251 -1.98 -7.94 12.32
N ALA A 252 -3.22 -8.21 12.72
CA ALA A 252 -3.51 -8.94 13.95
C ALA A 252 -3.05 -10.40 13.88
N GLU A 253 -3.31 -11.10 12.79
CA GLU A 253 -2.91 -12.50 12.59
C GLU A 253 -1.38 -12.63 12.52
N ALA A 254 -0.70 -11.76 11.76
CA ALA A 254 0.75 -11.77 11.72
C ALA A 254 1.37 -11.51 13.11
N LEU A 255 0.89 -10.51 13.85
CA LEU A 255 1.36 -10.23 15.20
C LEU A 255 1.10 -11.40 16.16
N ALA A 256 -0.10 -11.97 16.14
CA ALA A 256 -0.48 -13.10 16.97
C ALA A 256 0.37 -14.34 16.66
N TRP A 257 0.68 -14.58 15.39
CA TRP A 257 1.54 -15.67 14.94
C TRP A 257 2.95 -15.52 15.45
N MET A 258 3.58 -14.35 15.26
CA MET A 258 4.92 -14.10 15.78
C MET A 258 4.97 -14.25 17.30
N ASN A 259 3.98 -13.70 18.01
CA ASN A 259 3.88 -13.82 19.46
C ASN A 259 3.76 -15.29 19.93
N GLN A 260 3.01 -16.13 19.21
CA GLN A 260 2.89 -17.55 19.53
C GLN A 260 4.20 -18.30 19.28
N VAL A 261 4.86 -18.06 18.14
CA VAL A 261 6.14 -18.72 17.81
C VAL A 261 7.22 -18.38 18.83
N PHE A 262 7.35 -17.10 19.19
CA PHE A 262 8.42 -16.63 20.08
C PHE A 262 8.04 -16.65 21.57
N GLY A 263 6.84 -17.12 21.92
CA GLY A 263 6.36 -17.14 23.30
C GLY A 263 6.26 -15.75 23.93
N ARG A 264 5.93 -14.73 23.13
CA ARG A 264 5.91 -13.32 23.52
C ARG A 264 4.49 -12.80 23.73
N GLN A 265 4.38 -11.77 24.56
CA GLN A 265 3.20 -10.93 24.64
C GLN A 265 3.62 -9.49 24.39
N GLY A 266 2.81 -8.76 23.62
CA GLY A 266 3.06 -7.37 23.26
C GLY A 266 1.86 -6.48 23.60
N PRO A 267 2.01 -5.15 23.50
CA PRO A 267 0.95 -4.18 23.75
C PRO A 267 -0.28 -4.32 22.83
N GLY A 268 -0.21 -5.13 21.77
CA GLY A 268 -1.33 -5.37 20.84
C GLY A 268 -1.58 -4.19 19.91
N PHE A 269 -0.59 -3.33 19.67
CA PHE A 269 -0.73 -2.22 18.73
C PHE A 269 -0.91 -2.75 17.31
N LEU A 270 -1.85 -2.18 16.55
CA LEU A 270 -2.05 -2.45 15.12
C LEU A 270 -2.06 -1.12 14.37
N ASP A 271 -1.29 -1.04 13.28
CA ASP A 271 -1.31 0.13 12.40
C ASP A 271 -2.70 0.30 11.78
N ALA A 272 -3.20 1.54 11.75
CA ALA A 272 -4.52 1.87 11.22
C ALA A 272 -4.45 3.15 10.37
N ARG A 273 -3.45 3.24 9.49
CA ARG A 273 -3.18 4.45 8.68
C ARG A 273 -4.28 4.79 7.67
N GLY A 274 -5.06 3.82 7.20
CA GLY A 274 -6.04 3.98 6.12
C GLY A 274 -7.00 5.17 6.31
N PRO A 275 -7.79 5.21 7.40
CA PRO A 275 -8.71 6.33 7.68
C PRO A 275 -8.01 7.69 7.75
N TRP A 276 -6.78 7.75 8.26
CA TRP A 276 -6.03 9.00 8.42
C TRP A 276 -5.43 9.51 7.11
N LEU A 277 -5.00 8.59 6.22
CA LEU A 277 -4.68 8.93 4.83
C LEU A 277 -5.91 9.45 4.10
N GLY A 278 -7.06 8.80 4.28
CA GLY A 278 -8.34 9.28 3.72
C GLY A 278 -8.69 10.69 4.19
N LEU A 279 -8.56 10.97 5.48
CA LEU A 279 -8.79 12.30 6.05
C LEU A 279 -7.79 13.34 5.51
N LEU A 280 -6.52 12.98 5.39
CA LEU A 280 -5.48 13.84 4.81
C LEU A 280 -5.80 14.19 3.36
N TYR A 281 -6.09 13.21 2.51
CA TYR A 281 -6.42 13.44 1.11
C TYR A 281 -7.71 14.24 0.95
N LEU A 282 -8.74 13.96 1.76
CA LEU A 282 -9.97 14.75 1.76
C LEU A 282 -9.69 16.22 2.09
N GLY A 283 -8.86 16.47 3.11
CA GLY A 283 -8.42 17.81 3.48
C GLY A 283 -7.67 18.50 2.34
N LEU A 284 -6.72 17.82 1.69
CA LEU A 284 -5.96 18.36 0.55
C LEU A 284 -6.87 18.70 -0.64
N VAL A 285 -7.80 17.81 -0.99
CA VAL A 285 -8.78 18.05 -2.07
C VAL A 285 -9.70 19.24 -1.72
N ALA A 286 -10.20 19.30 -0.49
CA ALA A 286 -11.05 20.40 -0.03
C ALA A 286 -10.31 21.75 -0.04
N LEU A 287 -9.02 21.75 0.29
CA LEU A 287 -8.16 22.95 0.30
C LEU A 287 -7.93 23.52 -1.12
N GLY A 288 -8.08 22.70 -2.16
CA GLY A 288 -7.95 23.14 -3.55
C GLY A 288 -8.90 24.28 -3.92
N TRP A 289 -10.13 24.30 -3.40
CA TRP A 289 -11.10 25.35 -3.71
C TRP A 289 -10.71 26.73 -3.14
N PRO A 290 -10.35 26.86 -1.85
CA PRO A 290 -9.77 28.09 -1.32
C PRO A 290 -8.49 28.53 -2.00
N LEU A 291 -7.55 27.62 -2.25
CA LEU A 291 -6.28 27.97 -2.89
C LEU A 291 -6.46 28.47 -4.33
N ALA A 292 -7.43 27.91 -5.07
CA ALA A 292 -7.76 28.40 -6.41
C ALA A 292 -8.25 29.86 -6.43
N ARG A 293 -8.71 30.41 -5.29
CA ARG A 293 -9.09 31.84 -5.17
C ARG A 293 -7.89 32.77 -4.99
N LEU A 294 -6.72 32.24 -4.67
CA LEU A 294 -5.48 33.00 -4.59
C LEU A 294 -4.82 33.20 -5.96
N LEU A 295 -5.28 32.45 -6.97
CA LEU A 295 -4.77 32.59 -8.34
C LEU A 295 -5.16 33.96 -8.92
N PRO A 296 -4.27 34.57 -9.74
CA PRO A 296 -4.56 35.83 -10.39
C PRO A 296 -5.84 35.78 -11.23
N GLN A 297 -6.68 36.82 -11.10
CA GLN A 297 -7.85 36.95 -11.95
C GLN A 297 -7.45 37.52 -13.32
N VAL A 298 -7.34 36.65 -14.32
CA VAL A 298 -6.91 37.02 -15.68
C VAL A 298 -8.04 37.53 -16.58
N ALA A 299 -9.29 37.37 -16.16
CA ALA A 299 -10.48 37.85 -16.87
C ALA A 299 -11.58 38.30 -15.89
N PRO A 300 -12.33 39.37 -16.19
CA PRO A 300 -13.41 39.87 -15.33
C PRO A 300 -14.64 38.98 -15.32
N VAL A 301 -14.80 38.14 -16.34
CA VAL A 301 -15.91 37.19 -16.51
C VAL A 301 -15.35 35.81 -16.85
N PRO A 302 -16.03 34.71 -16.46
CA PRO A 302 -15.65 33.38 -16.88
C PRO A 302 -15.70 33.25 -18.41
N LEU A 303 -14.56 33.00 -19.05
CA LEU A 303 -14.43 32.85 -20.50
C LEU A 303 -14.59 31.40 -20.99
N GLY A 304 -14.62 30.43 -20.07
CA GLY A 304 -14.94 29.04 -20.40
C GLY A 304 -16.43 28.88 -20.74
N ARG A 305 -16.80 27.71 -21.27
CA ARG A 305 -18.19 27.38 -21.65
C ARG A 305 -19.19 27.37 -20.47
N GLY A 306 -18.76 27.66 -19.25
CA GLY A 306 -19.63 27.87 -18.09
C GLY A 306 -20.41 26.63 -17.66
N TYR A 307 -19.92 25.42 -17.94
CA TYR A 307 -20.63 24.20 -17.54
C TYR A 307 -20.72 24.09 -16.03
N GLY A 308 -21.95 23.99 -15.52
CA GLY A 308 -22.18 23.70 -14.10
C GLY A 308 -21.70 22.30 -13.72
N TRP A 309 -21.40 22.12 -12.43
CA TRP A 309 -20.89 20.86 -11.87
C TRP A 309 -21.74 19.63 -12.22
N ARG A 310 -23.07 19.78 -12.33
CA ARG A 310 -23.99 18.70 -12.72
C ARG A 310 -23.68 18.09 -14.09
N ARG A 311 -23.06 18.86 -14.99
CA ARG A 311 -22.65 18.39 -16.32
C ARG A 311 -21.23 17.83 -16.31
N LEU A 312 -20.36 18.36 -15.46
CA LEU A 312 -18.95 17.98 -15.38
C LEU A 312 -18.72 16.73 -14.52
N VAL A 313 -19.53 16.52 -13.47
CA VAL A 313 -19.43 15.35 -12.59
C VAL A 313 -19.57 14.04 -13.37
N PRO A 314 -20.59 13.83 -14.22
CA PRO A 314 -20.65 12.61 -15.03
C PRO A 314 -19.43 12.43 -15.95
N VAL A 315 -18.92 13.52 -16.54
CA VAL A 315 -17.74 13.46 -17.42
C VAL A 315 -16.46 13.14 -16.65
N ALA A 316 -16.37 13.53 -15.38
CA ALA A 316 -15.23 13.20 -14.52
C ALA A 316 -15.30 11.76 -13.98
N PHE A 317 -16.48 11.30 -13.56
CA PHE A 317 -16.64 10.01 -12.89
C PHE A 317 -16.90 8.83 -13.85
N ALA A 318 -17.63 9.05 -14.96
CA ALA A 318 -17.96 7.96 -15.87
C ALA A 318 -16.71 7.31 -16.50
N PRO A 319 -15.70 8.04 -17.00
CA PRO A 319 -14.46 7.43 -17.48
C PRO A 319 -13.74 6.65 -16.38
N ALA A 320 -13.68 7.17 -15.15
CA ALA A 320 -13.03 6.51 -14.03
C ALA A 320 -13.69 5.16 -13.67
N LEU A 321 -15.01 5.04 -13.84
CA LEU A 321 -15.75 3.80 -13.60
C LEU A 321 -15.73 2.87 -14.82
N LEU A 322 -15.99 3.40 -16.02
CA LEU A 322 -16.18 2.62 -17.24
C LEU A 322 -14.87 2.06 -17.78
N THR A 323 -13.77 2.83 -17.73
CA THR A 323 -12.48 2.36 -18.25
C THR A 323 -12.04 1.02 -17.65
N PRO A 324 -11.95 0.86 -16.30
CA PRO A 324 -11.55 -0.44 -15.74
C PRO A 324 -12.56 -1.55 -16.02
N LEU A 325 -13.87 -1.26 -16.05
CA LEU A 325 -14.89 -2.25 -16.37
C LEU A 325 -14.81 -2.77 -17.82
N ILE A 326 -14.54 -1.87 -18.76
CA ILE A 326 -14.39 -2.22 -20.18
C ILE A 326 -13.09 -3.00 -20.40
N LEU A 327 -12.00 -2.60 -19.74
CA LEU A 327 -10.68 -3.20 -19.94
C LEU A 327 -10.43 -4.45 -19.09
N TRP A 328 -11.33 -4.81 -18.16
CA TRP A 328 -11.12 -5.90 -17.21
C TRP A 328 -10.81 -7.27 -17.89
N GLN A 329 -11.33 -7.54 -19.10
CA GLN A 329 -11.04 -8.79 -19.85
C GLN A 329 -10.06 -8.60 -21.00
N PHE A 330 -9.50 -7.40 -21.21
CA PHE A 330 -8.77 -7.14 -22.45
C PHE A 330 -7.36 -7.78 -22.40
N PRO A 331 -7.05 -8.77 -23.26
CA PRO A 331 -5.72 -9.34 -23.31
C PRO A 331 -4.78 -8.37 -24.06
N GLY A 332 -3.87 -7.73 -23.35
CA GLY A 332 -2.81 -6.91 -23.93
C GLY A 332 -1.49 -7.68 -24.02
N ALA A 333 -0.86 -7.71 -25.19
CA ALA A 333 0.51 -8.21 -25.38
C ALA A 333 1.25 -7.49 -26.53
N PHE A 334 1.10 -6.17 -26.67
CA PHE A 334 1.67 -5.41 -27.80
C PHE A 334 2.86 -4.52 -27.43
N LEU A 335 3.10 -4.26 -26.14
CA LEU A 335 4.26 -3.56 -25.63
C LEU A 335 5.15 -4.54 -24.85
N PRO A 336 6.48 -4.44 -25.02
CA PRO A 336 7.45 -5.27 -24.28
C PRO A 336 7.67 -4.76 -22.84
N ILE A 337 6.65 -4.13 -22.24
CA ILE A 337 6.69 -3.52 -20.92
C ILE A 337 5.53 -4.11 -20.11
N LEU A 338 5.83 -4.61 -18.91
CA LEU A 338 4.81 -5.20 -18.04
C LEU A 338 3.77 -4.14 -17.66
N LEU A 339 2.50 -4.51 -17.76
CA LEU A 339 1.35 -3.60 -17.62
C LEU A 339 1.33 -2.44 -18.62
N GLY A 340 2.31 -2.33 -19.55
CA GLY A 340 2.40 -1.24 -20.51
C GLY A 340 1.16 -1.17 -21.40
N ASP A 341 0.70 -2.34 -21.88
CA ASP A 341 -0.52 -2.45 -22.69
C ASP A 341 -1.75 -1.96 -21.93
N TYR A 342 -1.91 -2.43 -20.69
CA TYR A 342 -3.02 -2.05 -19.85
C TYR A 342 -3.02 -0.55 -19.59
N LEU A 343 -1.87 0.04 -19.23
CA LEU A 343 -1.73 1.48 -19.00
C LEU A 343 -2.03 2.29 -20.26
N ALA A 344 -1.47 1.90 -21.41
CA ALA A 344 -1.70 2.57 -22.69
C ALA A 344 -3.20 2.57 -23.05
N LEU A 345 -3.84 1.40 -22.96
CA LEU A 345 -5.27 1.25 -23.21
C LEU A 345 -6.12 2.00 -22.18
N HIS A 346 -5.73 1.98 -20.90
CA HIS A 346 -6.42 2.68 -19.83
C HIS A 346 -6.44 4.19 -20.10
N PHE A 347 -5.28 4.80 -20.36
CA PHE A 347 -5.21 6.24 -20.66
C PHE A 347 -5.89 6.59 -21.97
N ALA A 348 -5.75 5.77 -23.02
CA ALA A 348 -6.42 5.99 -24.29
C ALA A 348 -7.95 5.96 -24.14
N LEU A 349 -8.49 4.90 -23.54
CA LEU A 349 -9.94 4.75 -23.34
C LEU A 349 -10.48 5.81 -22.38
N TYR A 350 -9.79 6.09 -21.26
CA TYR A 350 -10.17 7.16 -20.34
C TYR A 350 -10.23 8.52 -21.04
N GLY A 351 -9.23 8.83 -21.86
CA GLY A 351 -9.17 10.04 -22.67
C GLY A 351 -10.31 10.12 -23.68
N LEU A 352 -10.59 9.02 -24.40
CA LEU A 352 -11.69 8.93 -25.37
C LEU A 352 -13.06 9.10 -24.70
N LEU A 353 -13.30 8.44 -23.57
CA LEU A 353 -14.55 8.58 -22.81
C LEU A 353 -14.72 10.00 -22.27
N THR A 354 -13.63 10.60 -21.77
CA THR A 354 -13.63 12.01 -21.35
C THR A 354 -13.95 12.94 -22.52
N ALA A 355 -13.30 12.75 -23.67
CA ALA A 355 -13.51 13.56 -24.86
C ALA A 355 -14.95 13.43 -25.41
N ALA A 356 -15.48 12.21 -25.46
CA ALA A 356 -16.86 11.94 -25.84
C ALA A 356 -17.85 12.60 -24.87
N GLY A 357 -17.60 12.49 -23.55
CA GLY A 357 -18.40 13.16 -22.53
C GLY A 357 -18.41 14.68 -22.69
N MET A 358 -17.24 15.29 -22.91
CA MET A 358 -17.13 16.73 -23.17
C MET A 358 -17.84 17.16 -24.44
N TRP A 359 -17.76 16.36 -25.51
CA TRP A 359 -18.45 16.63 -26.77
C TRP A 359 -19.98 16.52 -26.62
N LEU A 360 -20.49 15.51 -25.91
CA LEU A 360 -21.92 15.36 -25.63
C LEU A 360 -22.46 16.54 -24.81
N VAL A 361 -21.71 16.98 -23.80
CA VAL A 361 -22.04 18.18 -23.01
C VAL A 361 -21.99 19.44 -23.88
N GLY A 362 -21.10 19.48 -24.87
CA GLY A 362 -20.92 20.58 -25.82
C GLY A 362 -22.01 20.74 -26.89
N ARG A 363 -22.73 19.68 -27.23
CA ARG A 363 -23.79 19.70 -28.24
C ARG A 363 -25.07 20.43 -27.80
N ARG A 364 -25.31 20.60 -26.50
CA ARG A 364 -26.51 21.27 -25.98
C ARG A 364 -26.30 22.79 -26.01
N ARG A 365 -27.25 23.54 -26.60
CA ARG A 365 -27.20 25.01 -26.76
C ARG A 365 -26.58 25.69 -25.53
N VAL A 366 -25.45 26.34 -25.76
CA VAL A 366 -24.73 27.13 -24.76
C VAL A 366 -25.16 28.59 -24.97
N PRO A 367 -25.43 29.36 -23.89
CA PRO A 367 -25.57 30.81 -24.02
C PRO A 367 -24.32 31.42 -24.70
N ALA A 368 -24.50 32.53 -25.41
CA ALA A 368 -23.40 33.22 -26.10
C ALA A 368 -22.21 33.42 -25.13
N MET A 369 -21.00 33.02 -25.57
CA MET A 369 -19.83 33.19 -24.72
C MET A 369 -19.53 34.68 -24.56
N PRO A 370 -19.31 35.18 -23.33
CA PRO A 370 -18.88 36.56 -23.13
C PRO A 370 -17.56 36.80 -23.85
N THR A 371 -17.43 37.94 -24.53
CA THR A 371 -16.15 38.40 -25.08
C THR A 371 -15.49 39.33 -24.07
N ALA A 372 -14.33 38.93 -23.53
CA ALA A 372 -13.49 39.80 -22.71
C ALA A 372 -12.00 39.57 -23.02
N ARG A 373 -11.18 40.60 -22.85
CA ARG A 373 -9.72 40.49 -23.04
C ARG A 373 -9.08 39.78 -21.85
N VAL A 374 -8.19 38.82 -22.13
CA VAL A 374 -7.36 38.16 -21.12
C VAL A 374 -6.15 39.04 -20.81
N SER A 375 -5.90 39.32 -19.53
CA SER A 375 -4.72 40.08 -19.10
C SER A 375 -3.47 39.19 -19.13
N ARG A 376 -2.53 39.47 -20.04
CA ARG A 376 -1.23 38.78 -20.10
C ARG A 376 -0.30 39.17 -18.95
N GLN A 377 -0.43 40.38 -18.41
CA GLN A 377 0.36 40.84 -17.26
C GLN A 377 -0.03 40.10 -15.98
N ALA A 378 -1.32 39.76 -15.80
CA ALA A 378 -1.78 38.97 -14.66
C ALA A 378 -1.37 37.49 -14.73
N LEU A 379 -0.89 36.99 -15.88
CA LEU A 379 -0.34 35.64 -16.04
C LEU A 379 1.16 35.55 -15.71
N ALA A 380 1.86 36.69 -15.61
CA ALA A 380 3.30 36.77 -15.41
C ALA A 380 3.69 36.98 -13.92
N VAL A 381 2.71 36.94 -13.02
CA VAL A 381 2.83 36.98 -11.55
C VAL A 381 2.62 35.58 -11.02
#